data_AF-A0A2S0L8G0-F1
#
_entry.id   AF-A0A2S0L8G0-F1
#
_cell.length_a   1.000
_cell.length_b   1.000
_cell.length_c   1.000
_cell.angle_alpha   90.00
_cell.angle_beta   90.00
_cell.angle_gamma   90.00
#
_symmetry.space_group_name_H-M   'P 1'
#
loop_
_entity.id
_entity.type
_entity.pdbx_description
1 polymer ?
#
loop_
_entity_poly.entity_id
_entity_poly.type
_entity_poly.pdbx_seq_one_letter_code
_entity_poly.pdbx_strand_id
1 'polypeptide(L)'
;MSYKFESYIDKIDDYYYENIYGDFLFLKKGALFIAELLPMVDLSKYPFDKEAIEAQIKNVKTNNDAVSYEQRTKELKKKAIANVTDFYKEGYFRIKEEIFDLILCLFVVNTDPHDESAVYYAAYHFRYLGVPEKLLIEKLEYYFGDIVHIEDKE
;
A
#
# COMPACT_ATOMS: atom_id res chain seq x y z
N MET A 1 -21.99 1.02 -1.39
CA MET A 1 -20.93 -0.01 -1.51
C MET A 1 -21.09 -0.62 -2.88
N SER A 2 -20.14 -0.45 -3.81
CA SER A 2 -20.20 -1.21 -5.06
C SER A 2 -19.58 -2.59 -4.84
N TYR A 3 -20.31 -3.61 -5.31
CA TYR A 3 -19.89 -5.01 -5.26
C TYR A 3 -18.55 -5.27 -5.97
N LYS A 4 -18.19 -4.40 -6.92
CA LYS A 4 -16.98 -4.53 -7.74
C LYS A 4 -15.70 -4.20 -6.98
N PHE A 5 -15.71 -3.17 -6.14
CA PHE A 5 -14.54 -2.81 -5.35
C PHE A 5 -14.17 -3.93 -4.37
N GLU A 6 -15.14 -4.40 -3.58
CA GLU A 6 -14.90 -5.48 -2.61
C GLU A 6 -14.43 -6.75 -3.34
N SER A 7 -15.14 -7.14 -4.41
CA SER A 7 -14.78 -8.34 -5.19
C SER A 7 -13.35 -8.28 -5.77
N TYR A 8 -12.87 -7.11 -6.20
CA TYR A 8 -11.50 -7.00 -6.70
C TYR A 8 -10.47 -7.10 -5.60
N ILE A 9 -10.74 -6.49 -4.44
CA ILE A 9 -9.85 -6.57 -3.29
C ILE A 9 -9.77 -8.00 -2.77
N ASP A 10 -10.91 -8.67 -2.60
CA ASP A 10 -10.96 -10.06 -2.14
C ASP A 10 -10.18 -10.98 -3.11
N LYS A 11 -10.38 -10.85 -4.43
CA LYS A 11 -9.63 -11.64 -5.42
C LYS A 11 -8.13 -11.40 -5.38
N ILE A 12 -7.70 -10.16 -5.16
CA ILE A 12 -6.27 -9.83 -5.05
C ILE A 12 -5.68 -10.46 -3.79
N ASP A 13 -6.42 -10.42 -2.69
CA ASP A 13 -5.99 -10.94 -1.41
C ASP A 13 -5.96 -12.48 -1.39
N ASP A 14 -7.01 -13.13 -1.90
CA ASP A 14 -7.07 -14.58 -2.07
C ASP A 14 -5.89 -15.07 -2.95
N TYR A 15 -5.68 -14.43 -4.11
CA TYR A 15 -4.57 -14.77 -4.99
C TYR A 15 -3.21 -14.59 -4.29
N TYR A 16 -3.09 -13.53 -3.51
CA TYR A 16 -1.89 -13.23 -2.74
C TYR A 16 -1.54 -14.37 -1.77
N TYR A 17 -2.50 -14.82 -0.98
CA TYR A 17 -2.32 -15.93 -0.04
C TYR A 17 -2.07 -17.27 -0.74
N GLU A 18 -2.80 -17.55 -1.81
CA GLU A 18 -2.78 -18.87 -2.44
C GLU A 18 -1.57 -19.11 -3.35
N ASN A 19 -0.98 -18.07 -3.95
CA ASN A 19 -0.08 -18.27 -5.09
C ASN A 19 1.30 -17.63 -4.93
N ILE A 20 1.40 -16.48 -4.27
CA ILE A 20 2.54 -15.57 -4.43
C ILE A 20 2.91 -14.86 -3.14
N TYR A 21 2.65 -15.51 -2.01
CA TYR A 21 2.94 -14.97 -0.70
C TYR A 21 4.42 -14.51 -0.60
N GLY A 22 4.61 -13.21 -0.33
CA GLY A 22 5.93 -12.58 -0.24
C GLY A 22 6.66 -12.39 -1.59
N ASP A 23 5.99 -12.61 -2.73
CA ASP A 23 6.60 -12.40 -4.05
C ASP A 23 6.97 -10.93 -4.27
N PHE A 24 8.22 -10.70 -4.63
CA PHE A 24 8.77 -9.36 -4.82
C PHE A 24 8.01 -8.55 -5.88
N LEU A 25 7.62 -9.18 -7.00
CA LEU A 25 6.93 -8.46 -8.08
C LEU A 25 5.53 -8.03 -7.63
N PHE A 26 4.82 -8.87 -6.89
CA PHE A 26 3.54 -8.49 -6.30
C PHE A 26 3.66 -7.39 -5.26
N LEU A 27 4.59 -7.50 -4.32
CA LEU A 27 4.82 -6.47 -3.30
C LEU A 27 5.15 -5.12 -3.93
N LYS A 28 6.00 -5.14 -4.95
CA LYS A 28 6.36 -3.93 -5.72
C LYS A 28 5.16 -3.36 -6.47
N LYS A 29 4.32 -4.21 -7.05
CA LYS A 29 3.09 -3.81 -7.75
C LYS A 29 2.09 -3.15 -6.80
N GLY A 30 1.94 -3.69 -5.58
CA GLY A 30 1.17 -3.04 -4.51
C GLY A 30 1.74 -1.69 -4.08
N ALA A 31 3.06 -1.60 -3.90
CA ALA A 31 3.71 -0.33 -3.60
C ALA A 31 3.56 0.71 -4.74
N LEU A 32 3.52 0.28 -6.00
CA LEU A 32 3.25 1.16 -7.15
C LEU A 32 1.82 1.70 -7.12
N PHE A 33 0.84 0.83 -6.86
CA PHE A 33 -0.56 1.23 -6.67
C PHE A 33 -0.70 2.31 -5.59
N ILE A 34 -0.04 2.10 -4.43
CA ILE A 34 -0.05 3.06 -3.33
C ILE A 34 0.64 4.36 -3.72
N ALA A 35 1.83 4.28 -4.35
CA ALA A 35 2.59 5.44 -4.76
C ALA A 35 1.84 6.33 -5.78
N GLU A 36 1.02 5.75 -6.64
CA GLU A 36 0.24 6.50 -7.62
C GLU A 36 -0.95 7.25 -6.97
N LEU A 37 -1.57 6.67 -5.95
CA LEU A 37 -2.73 7.24 -5.26
C LEU A 37 -2.36 8.16 -4.09
N LEU A 38 -1.14 8.05 -3.55
CA LEU A 38 -0.68 8.84 -2.40
C LEU A 38 -0.86 10.35 -2.54
N PRO A 39 -0.65 10.99 -3.73
CA PRO A 39 -0.90 12.42 -3.90
C PRO A 39 -2.35 12.87 -3.65
N MET A 40 -3.31 11.93 -3.59
CA MET A 40 -4.72 12.21 -3.28
C MET A 40 -4.96 12.40 -1.78
N VAL A 41 -3.96 12.13 -0.92
CA VAL A 41 -4.06 12.23 0.54
C VAL A 41 -3.23 13.42 1.03
N ASP A 42 -3.82 14.28 1.85
CA ASP A 42 -3.12 15.42 2.45
C ASP A 42 -2.20 14.97 3.60
N LEU A 43 -0.93 14.74 3.28
CA LEU A 43 0.10 14.40 4.26
C LEU A 43 0.72 15.62 4.96
N SER A 44 0.33 16.85 4.62
CA SER A 44 1.01 18.08 5.08
C SER A 44 0.98 18.28 6.59
N LYS A 45 -0.02 17.68 7.27
CA LYS A 45 -0.26 17.80 8.71
C LYS A 45 0.42 16.70 9.53
N TYR A 46 1.11 15.78 8.87
CA TYR A 46 1.71 14.61 9.50
C TYR A 46 3.23 14.73 9.51
N PRO A 47 3.90 14.29 10.58
CA PRO A 47 5.34 14.48 10.77
C PRO A 47 6.17 13.42 10.03
N PHE A 48 5.73 12.99 8.85
CA PHE A 48 6.51 12.07 8.03
C PHE A 48 7.69 12.80 7.39
N ASP A 49 8.82 12.12 7.25
CA ASP A 49 9.91 12.61 6.42
C ASP A 49 9.53 12.51 4.93
N LYS A 50 9.20 13.65 4.33
CA LYS A 50 8.75 13.75 2.93
C LYS A 50 9.83 13.28 1.95
N GLU A 51 11.10 13.59 2.22
CA GLU A 51 12.20 13.15 1.37
C GLU A 51 12.32 11.62 1.37
N ALA A 52 12.09 10.98 2.52
CA ALA A 52 12.10 9.53 2.62
C ALA A 52 10.95 8.88 1.85
N ILE A 53 9.75 9.47 1.92
CA ILE A 53 8.58 9.03 1.12
C ILE A 53 8.87 9.18 -0.38
N GLU A 54 9.35 10.33 -0.82
CA GLU A 54 9.70 10.57 -2.23
C GLU A 54 10.80 9.63 -2.72
N ALA A 55 11.81 9.38 -1.89
CA ALA A 55 12.87 8.43 -2.17
C ALA A 55 12.33 6.99 -2.27
N GLN A 56 11.31 6.63 -1.49
CA GLN A 56 10.67 5.31 -1.58
C GLN A 56 9.83 5.20 -2.84
N ILE A 57 9.06 6.22 -3.20
CA ILE A 57 8.33 6.25 -4.48
C ILE A 57 9.30 6.07 -5.66
N LYS A 58 10.48 6.71 -5.60
CA LYS A 58 11.52 6.50 -6.60
C LYS A 58 12.06 5.07 -6.57
N ASN A 59 12.36 4.52 -5.39
CA ASN A 59 12.84 3.14 -5.21
C ASN A 59 11.87 2.13 -5.83
N VAL A 60 10.57 2.26 -5.54
CA VAL A 60 9.50 1.42 -6.09
C VAL A 60 9.43 1.52 -7.62
N LYS A 61 9.66 2.69 -8.21
CA LYS A 61 9.61 2.85 -9.68
C LYS A 61 10.84 2.30 -10.39
N THR A 62 12.03 2.39 -9.79
CA THR A 62 13.29 2.16 -10.53
C THR A 62 14.06 0.92 -10.10
N ASN A 63 13.81 0.37 -8.91
CA ASN A 63 14.59 -0.74 -8.37
C ASN A 63 13.95 -2.09 -8.74
N ASN A 64 14.66 -2.87 -9.55
CA ASN A 64 14.21 -4.20 -10.00
C ASN A 64 14.94 -5.34 -9.29
N ASP A 65 15.89 -5.04 -8.41
CA ASP A 65 16.60 -6.03 -7.61
C ASP A 65 15.95 -6.16 -6.25
N ALA A 66 15.45 -7.35 -5.92
CA ALA A 66 14.67 -7.60 -4.71
C ALA A 66 15.46 -7.29 -3.44
N VAL A 67 16.73 -7.70 -3.37
CA VAL A 67 17.60 -7.50 -2.20
C VAL A 67 17.87 -6.01 -1.97
N SER A 68 18.27 -5.29 -3.02
CA SER A 68 18.52 -3.86 -2.96
C SER A 68 17.25 -3.07 -2.67
N TYR A 69 16.10 -3.51 -3.21
CA TYR A 69 14.80 -2.91 -2.94
C TYR A 69 14.43 -3.03 -1.47
N GLU A 70 14.55 -4.23 -0.90
CA GLU A 70 14.23 -4.52 0.50
C GLU A 70 15.11 -3.71 1.45
N GLN A 71 16.43 -3.72 1.25
CA GLN A 71 17.37 -2.97 2.08
C GLN A 71 17.04 -1.48 2.09
N ARG A 72 16.88 -0.89 0.90
CA ARG A 72 16.57 0.53 0.74
C ARG A 72 15.21 0.89 1.34
N THR A 73 14.21 0.04 1.16
CA THR A 73 12.88 0.27 1.74
C THR A 73 12.92 0.26 3.27
N LYS A 74 13.66 -0.66 3.90
CA LYS A 74 13.82 -0.71 5.37
C LYS A 74 14.50 0.55 5.91
N GLU A 75 15.57 1.01 5.24
CA GLU A 75 16.28 2.23 5.61
C GLU A 75 15.37 3.46 5.51
N LEU A 76 14.67 3.61 4.39
CA LEU A 76 13.77 4.73 4.16
C LEU A 76 12.57 4.71 5.09
N LYS A 77 12.01 3.53 5.41
CA LYS A 77 10.93 3.38 6.39
C LYS A 77 11.32 3.96 7.74
N LYS A 78 12.51 3.59 8.23
CA LYS A 78 13.02 4.07 9.51
C LYS A 78 13.17 5.59 9.52
N LYS A 79 13.66 6.19 8.41
CA LYS A 79 13.75 7.65 8.25
C LYS A 79 12.35 8.30 8.21
N ALA A 80 11.43 7.73 7.43
CA ALA A 80 10.07 8.24 7.22
C ALA A 80 9.27 8.37 8.50
N ILE A 81 9.39 7.40 9.43
CA ILE A 81 8.57 7.33 10.64
C ILE A 81 9.28 7.77 11.92
N ALA A 82 10.53 8.23 11.86
CA ALA A 82 11.33 8.53 13.05
C ALA A 82 10.66 9.54 14.01
N ASN A 83 10.01 10.57 13.45
CA ASN A 83 9.37 11.65 14.20
C ASN A 83 7.88 11.39 14.47
N VAL A 84 7.38 10.22 14.07
CA VAL A 84 5.95 9.91 14.10
C VAL A 84 5.53 9.47 15.50
N THR A 85 6.34 8.66 16.19
CA THR A 85 6.03 8.11 17.52
C THR A 85 5.66 9.19 18.55
N ASP A 86 6.26 10.37 18.48
CA ASP A 86 5.96 11.47 19.41
C ASP A 86 4.66 12.21 19.08
N PHE A 87 4.26 12.27 17.80
CA PHE A 87 3.01 12.88 17.35
C PHE A 87 1.76 12.05 17.68
N TYR A 88 1.90 10.73 17.80
CA TYR A 88 0.81 9.83 18.20
C TYR A 88 0.58 9.80 19.71
N LYS A 89 1.57 10.19 20.53
CA LYS A 89 1.41 10.32 21.99
C LYS A 89 0.42 11.43 22.40
N GLU A 90 0.20 12.43 21.55
CA GLU A 90 -0.64 13.60 21.85
C GLU A 90 -2.13 13.42 21.54
N GLY A 91 -2.59 12.19 21.31
CA GLY A 91 -4.02 11.87 21.17
C GLY A 91 -4.31 11.04 19.93
N TYR A 92 -4.93 9.88 20.18
CA TYR A 92 -5.38 8.90 19.20
C TYR A 92 -6.61 9.42 18.46
N PHE A 93 -6.45 9.71 17.17
CA PHE A 93 -7.58 9.96 16.26
C PHE A 93 -7.50 8.94 15.15
N ARG A 94 -8.59 8.23 14.87
CA ARG A 94 -8.68 7.18 13.84
C ARG A 94 -8.12 7.59 12.48
N ILE A 95 -8.37 8.82 12.03
CA ILE A 95 -7.81 9.35 10.75
C ILE A 95 -6.27 9.34 10.75
N LYS A 96 -5.63 9.53 11.92
CA LYS A 96 -4.18 9.45 12.01
C LYS A 96 -3.71 8.01 11.76
N GLU A 97 -4.35 7.01 12.38
CA GLU A 97 -4.02 5.59 12.19
C GLU A 97 -4.11 5.18 10.72
N GLU A 98 -5.19 5.53 10.03
CA GLU A 98 -5.40 5.19 8.61
C GLU A 98 -4.29 5.76 7.70
N ILE A 99 -3.83 6.99 7.98
CA ILE A 99 -2.72 7.59 7.23
C ILE A 99 -1.38 6.96 7.60
N PHE A 100 -1.18 6.61 8.86
CA PHE A 100 0.03 5.89 9.28
C PHE A 100 0.13 4.53 8.61
N ASP A 101 -0.94 3.74 8.66
CA ASP A 101 -1.01 2.40 8.10
C ASP A 101 -0.85 2.44 6.57
N LEU A 102 -1.49 3.43 5.91
CA LEU A 102 -1.28 3.68 4.48
C LEU A 102 0.19 3.96 4.15
N ILE A 103 0.87 4.80 4.95
CA ILE A 103 2.29 5.07 4.76
C ILE A 103 3.11 3.79 4.99
N LEU A 104 2.79 2.99 6.01
CA LEU A 104 3.48 1.72 6.24
C LEU A 104 3.35 0.75 5.05
N CYS A 105 2.19 0.71 4.39
CA CYS A 105 1.95 -0.11 3.20
C CYS A 105 2.88 0.28 2.03
N LEU A 106 3.28 1.55 1.89
CA LEU A 106 4.26 2.00 0.88
C LEU A 106 5.66 1.40 1.10
N PHE A 107 5.99 1.04 2.34
CA PHE A 107 7.28 0.48 2.74
C PHE A 107 7.23 -1.04 2.94
N VAL A 108 6.34 -1.75 2.23
CA VAL A 108 6.25 -3.20 2.30
C VAL A 108 7.50 -3.87 1.72
N VAL A 109 8.10 -4.77 2.50
CA VAL A 109 9.31 -5.55 2.16
C VAL A 109 9.17 -7.03 2.44
N ASN A 110 8.31 -7.35 3.39
CA ASN A 110 7.87 -8.67 3.75
C ASN A 110 6.59 -8.45 4.56
N THR A 111 5.71 -9.42 4.49
CA THR A 111 4.42 -9.45 5.19
C THR A 111 4.46 -10.60 6.18
N ASP A 112 3.46 -10.71 7.05
CA ASP A 112 3.20 -11.94 7.81
C ASP A 112 2.28 -12.85 6.97
N PRO A 113 2.48 -14.19 6.97
CA PRO A 113 1.63 -15.12 6.22
C PRO A 113 0.18 -15.18 6.67
N HIS A 114 -0.15 -14.44 7.73
CA HIS A 114 -1.49 -14.32 8.27
C HIS A 114 -2.08 -12.91 8.14
N ASP A 115 -1.37 -11.97 7.52
CA ASP A 115 -1.84 -10.60 7.30
C ASP A 115 -2.34 -10.40 5.86
N GLU A 116 -3.45 -9.68 5.71
CA GLU A 116 -3.95 -9.27 4.40
C GLU A 116 -2.88 -8.46 3.65
N SER A 117 -2.95 -8.51 2.32
CA SER A 117 -2.00 -7.84 1.46
C SER A 117 -1.95 -6.33 1.72
N ALA A 118 -0.79 -5.70 1.51
CA ALA A 118 -0.66 -4.25 1.61
C ALA A 118 -1.63 -3.50 0.67
N VAL A 119 -2.08 -4.14 -0.41
CA VAL A 119 -3.08 -3.61 -1.34
C VAL A 119 -4.46 -3.59 -0.70
N TYR A 120 -4.85 -4.67 -0.02
CA TYR A 120 -6.10 -4.76 0.73
C TYR A 120 -6.21 -3.58 1.71
N TYR A 121 -5.24 -3.46 2.61
CA TYR A 121 -5.21 -2.37 3.59
C TYR A 121 -5.22 -0.99 2.92
N ALA A 122 -4.31 -0.75 1.99
CA ALA A 122 -4.20 0.57 1.36
C ALA A 122 -5.47 0.98 0.61
N ALA A 123 -6.15 0.06 -0.07
CA ALA A 123 -7.36 0.38 -0.82
C ALA A 123 -8.50 0.83 0.11
N TYR A 124 -8.70 0.16 1.25
CA TYR A 124 -9.67 0.59 2.25
C TYR A 124 -9.28 1.91 2.91
N HIS A 125 -8.00 2.10 3.25
CA HIS A 125 -7.52 3.38 3.80
C HIS A 125 -7.73 4.53 2.80
N PHE A 126 -7.41 4.35 1.52
CA PHE A 126 -7.67 5.38 0.50
C PHE A 126 -9.16 5.71 0.38
N ARG A 127 -10.03 4.69 0.36
CA ARG A 127 -11.48 4.88 0.32
C ARG A 127 -11.98 5.66 1.53
N TYR A 128 -11.50 5.32 2.72
CA TYR A 128 -11.83 6.01 3.96
C TYR A 128 -11.37 7.47 3.95
N LEU A 129 -10.20 7.74 3.37
CA LEU A 129 -9.62 9.08 3.21
C LEU A 129 -10.26 9.89 2.07
N GLY A 130 -11.31 9.37 1.44
CA GLY A 130 -12.12 10.10 0.46
C GLY A 130 -11.63 9.99 -0.98
N VAL A 131 -10.70 9.08 -1.29
CA VAL A 131 -10.34 8.79 -2.68
C VAL A 131 -11.55 8.18 -3.39
N PRO A 132 -11.95 8.69 -4.57
CA PRO A 132 -13.14 8.21 -5.25
C PRO A 132 -13.07 6.70 -5.56
N GLU A 133 -14.11 5.95 -5.18
CA GLU A 133 -14.16 4.49 -5.39
C GLU A 133 -13.99 4.12 -6.87
N LYS A 134 -14.52 4.92 -7.80
CA LYS A 134 -14.31 4.73 -9.25
C LYS A 134 -12.83 4.74 -9.62
N LEU A 135 -12.05 5.68 -9.08
CA LEU A 135 -10.62 5.76 -9.32
C LEU A 135 -9.89 4.56 -8.71
N LEU A 136 -10.30 4.14 -7.51
CA LEU A 136 -9.72 2.95 -6.88
C LEU A 136 -9.93 1.70 -7.75
N ILE A 137 -11.15 1.47 -8.25
CA ILE A 137 -11.45 0.35 -9.15
C ILE A 137 -10.60 0.44 -10.42
N GLU A 138 -10.52 1.61 -11.06
CA GLU A 138 -9.70 1.80 -12.27
C GLU A 138 -8.22 1.48 -12.02
N LYS A 139 -7.68 1.83 -10.84
CA LYS A 139 -6.29 1.53 -10.48
C LYS A 139 -6.08 0.07 -10.10
N LEU A 140 -7.03 -0.56 -9.42
CA LEU A 140 -7.00 -2.00 -9.17
C LEU A 140 -7.01 -2.79 -10.48
N GLU A 141 -7.80 -2.40 -11.48
CA GLU A 141 -7.78 -3.01 -12.82
C GLU A 141 -6.45 -2.78 -13.53
N TYR A 142 -5.93 -1.56 -13.47
CA TYR A 142 -4.69 -1.21 -14.15
C TYR A 142 -3.50 -2.03 -13.64
N TYR A 143 -3.37 -2.14 -12.32
CA TYR A 143 -2.31 -2.92 -11.73
C TYR A 143 -2.67 -4.40 -11.80
N PHE A 144 -3.77 -4.84 -11.19
CA PHE A 144 -4.09 -6.24 -10.91
C PHE A 144 -5.12 -6.86 -11.85
N GLY A 145 -5.31 -6.32 -13.05
CA GLY A 145 -6.21 -6.87 -14.08
C GLY A 145 -5.98 -8.34 -14.40
N ASP A 146 -4.72 -8.78 -14.34
CA ASP A 146 -4.29 -10.17 -14.48
C ASP A 146 -4.81 -11.10 -13.37
N ILE A 147 -5.16 -10.56 -12.20
CA ILE A 147 -5.69 -11.30 -11.05
C ILE A 147 -7.21 -11.17 -10.98
N VAL A 148 -7.75 -9.95 -11.06
CA VAL A 148 -9.19 -9.70 -10.85
C VAL A 148 -10.08 -10.27 -11.97
N HIS A 149 -9.48 -10.58 -13.13
CA HIS A 149 -10.14 -11.24 -14.26
C HIS A 149 -9.88 -12.75 -14.34
N ILE A 150 -9.21 -13.35 -13.35
CA ILE A 150 -9.17 -14.81 -13.23
C ILE A 150 -10.61 -15.29 -13.02
N GLU A 151 -11.08 -16.12 -13.95
CA GLU A 151 -12.36 -16.81 -13.80
C GLU A 151 -12.24 -17.78 -12.63
N ASP A 152 -13.20 -17.71 -11.70
CA ASP A 152 -13.24 -18.64 -10.58
C ASP A 152 -13.43 -20.04 -11.18
N LYS A 153 -12.45 -20.93 -11.00
CA LYS A 153 -12.60 -22.31 -11.46
C LYS A 153 -13.66 -22.97 -10.57
N GLU A 154 -14.84 -23.21 -11.14
CA GLU A 154 -15.90 -24.05 -10.56
C GLU A 154 -15.40 -25.45 -10.17
#